data_AF-A0A5C7VW95-F1
#
_entry.id   AF-A0A5C7VW95-F1
#
_cell.length_a   1.000
_cell.length_b   1.000
_cell.length_c   1.000
_cell.angle_alpha   90.00
_cell.angle_beta   90.00
_cell.angle_gamma   90.00
#
_symmetry.space_group_name_H-M   'P 1'
#
loop_
_entity.id
_entity.type
_entity.pdbx_description
1 polymer ?
#
loop_
_entity_poly.entity_id
_entity_poly.type
_entity_poly.pdbx_seq_one_letter_code
_entity_poly.pdbx_strand_id
1 'polypeptide(L)'
;MRKQVPLGQEAESGGDPKHQFTLRTQLDLVKNVELDAFFRHIDKLPGLKVASYQALDLRLAWKPKANMELSVIGQNLLQSHHQEFAPELIPTMPVQIQRGVFGRFTLRF
;
A
#
# COMPACT_ATOMS: atom_id res chain seq x y z
N MET A 1 -40.12 24.11 -27.51
CA MET A 1 -39.36 22.94 -28.02
C MET A 1 -38.40 22.50 -26.91
N ARG A 2 -38.80 21.51 -26.09
CA ARG A 2 -38.00 21.03 -24.94
C ARG A 2 -36.89 20.12 -25.49
N LYS A 3 -35.63 20.55 -25.40
CA LYS A 3 -34.50 19.68 -25.69
C LYS A 3 -34.33 18.71 -24.52
N GLN A 4 -34.48 17.44 -24.85
CA GLN A 4 -34.35 16.27 -24.00
C GLN A 4 -32.96 16.28 -23.35
N VAL A 5 -32.91 16.34 -22.03
CA VAL A 5 -31.70 16.08 -21.25
C VAL A 5 -31.45 14.57 -21.34
N PRO A 6 -30.30 14.09 -21.84
CA PRO A 6 -30.00 12.68 -21.76
C PRO A 6 -29.76 12.33 -20.28
N LEU A 7 -30.69 11.57 -19.71
CA LEU A 7 -30.42 10.76 -18.53
C LEU A 7 -29.37 9.71 -18.92
N GLY A 8 -28.35 9.54 -18.08
CA GLY A 8 -27.44 8.39 -18.18
C GLY A 8 -26.12 8.69 -18.88
N GLN A 9 -25.32 9.59 -18.31
CA GLN A 9 -23.94 9.20 -18.08
C GLN A 9 -23.85 8.92 -16.59
N GLU A 10 -24.15 7.67 -16.21
CA GLU A 10 -23.44 7.08 -15.10
C GLU A 10 -21.97 7.29 -15.46
N ALA A 11 -21.31 8.23 -14.80
CA ALA A 11 -19.87 8.24 -14.77
C ALA A 11 -19.51 6.82 -14.34
N GLU A 12 -19.03 5.99 -15.26
CA GLU A 12 -18.43 4.72 -14.89
C GLU A 12 -17.45 5.11 -13.78
N SER A 13 -17.73 4.67 -12.55
CA SER A 13 -16.94 4.98 -11.37
C SER A 13 -15.61 4.25 -11.54
N GLY A 14 -14.78 4.70 -12.48
CA GLY A 14 -13.49 4.13 -12.82
C GLY A 14 -12.41 4.49 -11.81
N GLY A 15 -12.82 5.13 -10.71
CA GLY A 15 -12.02 5.35 -9.51
C GLY A 15 -11.96 4.13 -8.59
N ASP A 16 -12.82 3.12 -8.80
CA ASP A 16 -12.83 1.91 -7.98
C ASP A 16 -12.21 0.72 -8.75
N PRO A 17 -11.15 0.08 -8.22
CA PRO A 17 -10.56 -1.10 -8.85
C PRO A 17 -11.52 -2.29 -8.78
N LYS A 18 -11.62 -3.06 -9.86
CA LYS A 18 -12.55 -4.20 -9.96
C LYS A 18 -12.25 -5.32 -8.96
N HIS A 19 -10.98 -5.53 -8.67
CA HIS A 19 -10.53 -6.54 -7.71
C HIS A 19 -9.46 -5.97 -6.81
N GLN A 20 -9.63 -6.18 -5.51
CA GLN A 20 -8.66 -5.85 -4.48
C GLN A 20 -8.49 -7.06 -3.58
N PHE A 21 -7.24 -7.43 -3.32
CA PHE A 21 -6.92 -8.51 -2.41
C PHE A 21 -5.91 -8.00 -1.39
N THR A 22 -6.21 -8.18 -0.11
CA THR A 22 -5.33 -7.78 0.98
C THR A 22 -5.14 -8.96 1.91
N LEU A 23 -3.88 -9.24 2.24
CA LEU A 23 -3.48 -10.26 3.19
C LEU A 23 -2.63 -9.61 4.27
N ARG A 24 -3.08 -9.70 5.52
CA ARG A 24 -2.33 -9.28 6.69
C ARG A 24 -2.02 -10.49 7.55
N THR A 25 -0.76 -10.66 7.90
CA THR A 25 -0.27 -11.75 8.74
C THR A 25 0.52 -11.16 9.89
N GLN A 26 0.28 -11.65 11.10
CA GLN A 26 1.05 -11.32 12.30
C GLN A 26 1.33 -12.64 13.01
N LEU A 27 2.61 -12.96 13.18
CA LEU A 27 3.05 -14.23 13.74
C LEU A 27 4.01 -13.97 14.89
N ASP A 28 3.66 -14.49 16.05
CA ASP A 28 4.58 -14.66 17.17
C ASP A 28 5.35 -15.96 16.97
N LEU A 29 6.60 -15.84 16.54
CA LEU A 29 7.49 -16.96 16.32
C LEU A 29 8.25 -17.31 17.62
N VAL A 30 8.98 -18.41 17.58
CA VAL A 30 9.82 -18.84 18.71
C VAL A 30 10.91 -17.80 19.02
N LYS A 31 11.37 -17.81 20.28
CA LYS A 31 12.48 -16.96 20.77
C LYS A 31 12.20 -15.44 20.70
N ASN A 32 10.95 -15.05 20.94
CA ASN A 32 10.52 -13.64 20.96
C ASN A 32 10.79 -12.92 19.63
N VAL A 33 10.57 -13.63 18.53
CA VAL A 33 10.65 -13.09 17.18
C VAL A 33 9.24 -12.87 16.68
N GLU A 34 8.97 -11.71 16.11
CA GLU A 34 7.66 -11.35 15.53
C GLU A 34 7.84 -11.09 14.04
N LEU A 35 6.95 -11.66 13.24
CA LEU A 35 6.85 -11.37 11.81
C LEU A 35 5.49 -10.77 11.51
N ASP A 36 5.51 -9.52 11.07
CA ASP A 36 4.35 -8.84 10.49
C ASP A 36 4.52 -8.75 8.98
N ALA A 37 3.50 -9.14 8.22
CA ALA A 37 3.46 -9.02 6.77
C ALA A 37 2.15 -8.41 6.31
N PHE A 38 2.24 -7.47 5.37
CA PHE A 38 1.09 -6.82 4.76
C PHE A 38 1.24 -6.82 3.24
N PHE A 39 0.45 -7.65 2.58
CA PHE A 39 0.41 -7.78 1.13
C PHE A 39 -0.91 -7.22 0.59
N ARG A 40 -0.83 -6.51 -0.53
CA ARG A 40 -2.00 -5.92 -1.20
C ARG A 40 -1.82 -6.04 -2.71
N HIS A 41 -2.83 -6.55 -3.39
CA HIS A 41 -2.95 -6.54 -4.84
C HIS A 41 -4.17 -5.69 -5.22
N ILE A 42 -3.95 -4.73 -6.10
CA ILE A 42 -4.98 -3.83 -6.62
C ILE A 42 -4.98 -4.00 -8.13
N ASP A 43 -6.12 -4.36 -8.70
CA ASP A 43 -6.28 -4.45 -10.16
C ASP A 43 -6.24 -3.05 -10.80
N LYS A 44 -6.07 -2.98 -12.11
CA LYS A 44 -6.00 -1.72 -12.86
C LYS A 44 -7.22 -0.84 -12.58
N LEU A 45 -7.00 0.46 -12.53
CA LEU A 45 -8.05 1.48 -12.45
C LEU A 45 -8.08 2.22 -13.79
N PRO A 46 -8.96 1.81 -14.74
CA PRO A 46 -8.98 2.37 -16.09
C PRO A 46 -9.32 3.86 -16.08
N GLY A 47 -10.20 4.30 -15.17
CA GLY A 47 -10.59 5.70 -15.03
C GLY A 47 -9.49 6.61 -14.49
N LEU A 48 -8.45 6.04 -13.86
CA LEU A 48 -7.31 6.79 -13.29
C LEU A 48 -5.98 6.48 -14.00
N LYS A 49 -6.00 5.73 -15.10
CA LYS A 49 -4.80 5.28 -15.85
C LYS A 49 -3.76 4.57 -14.96
N VAL A 50 -4.18 3.95 -13.86
CA VAL A 50 -3.30 3.22 -12.94
C VAL A 50 -3.27 1.75 -13.35
N ALA A 51 -2.07 1.22 -13.62
CA ALA A 51 -1.88 -0.20 -13.90
C ALA A 51 -2.09 -1.06 -12.64
N SER A 52 -2.46 -2.33 -12.83
CA SER A 52 -2.56 -3.31 -11.74
C SER A 52 -1.24 -3.46 -11.00
N TYR A 53 -1.29 -3.63 -9.68
CA TYR A 53 -0.14 -3.38 -8.85
C TYR A 53 -0.17 -4.26 -7.59
N GLN A 54 1.00 -4.53 -7.02
CA GLN A 54 1.16 -5.35 -5.81
C GLN A 54 2.13 -4.66 -4.86
N ALA A 55 1.73 -4.49 -3.61
CA ALA A 55 2.58 -3.93 -2.56
C ALA A 55 2.77 -4.95 -1.44
N LEU A 56 3.97 -4.95 -0.86
CA LEU A 56 4.36 -5.81 0.26
C LEU A 56 5.18 -5.00 1.25
N ASP A 57 4.70 -4.96 2.48
CA ASP A 57 5.42 -4.46 3.63
C ASP A 57 5.71 -5.62 4.59
N LEU A 58 6.92 -5.67 5.12
CA LEU A 58 7.37 -6.67 6.08
C LEU A 58 8.01 -5.99 7.28
N ARG A 59 7.79 -6.55 8.46
CA ARG A 59 8.53 -6.23 9.67
C ARG A 59 8.93 -7.52 10.36
N LEU A 60 10.23 -7.66 10.61
CA LEU A 60 10.79 -8.70 11.45
C LEU A 60 11.33 -8.04 12.71
N ALA A 61 10.80 -8.41 13.86
CA ALA A 61 11.23 -7.88 15.15
C ALA A 61 11.76 -8.99 16.06
N TRP A 62 12.73 -8.63 16.89
CA TRP A 62 13.29 -9.50 17.91
C TRP A 62 13.31 -8.76 19.24
N LYS A 63 12.72 -9.40 20.26
CA LYS A 63 12.59 -8.87 21.62
C LYS A 63 13.45 -9.70 22.58
N PRO A 64 14.77 -9.43 22.67
CA PRO A 64 15.66 -10.19 23.56
C PRO A 64 15.31 -10.03 25.04
N LYS A 65 14.71 -8.89 25.40
CA LYS A 65 14.21 -8.58 26.74
C LYS A 65 12.85 -7.89 26.59
N ALA A 66 12.03 -7.95 27.64
CA ALA A 66 10.72 -7.30 27.64
C ALA A 66 10.76 -5.78 27.38
N ASN A 67 11.90 -5.14 27.64
CA ASN A 67 12.10 -3.71 27.45
C ASN A 67 12.91 -3.34 26.19
N MET A 68 13.33 -4.31 25.38
CA MET A 68 14.18 -4.10 24.20
C MET A 68 13.54 -4.69 22.96
N GLU A 69 13.54 -3.95 21.86
CA GLU A 69 13.16 -4.45 20.54
C GLU A 69 14.16 -3.98 19.48
N LEU A 70 14.61 -4.92 18.65
CA LEU A 70 15.30 -4.63 17.40
C LEU A 70 14.40 -5.09 16.26
N SER A 71 14.20 -4.25 15.25
CA SER A 71 13.41 -4.62 14.09
C SER A 71 14.02 -4.16 12.78
N VAL A 72 13.76 -4.93 11.73
CA VAL A 72 14.01 -4.59 10.34
C VAL A 72 12.66 -4.43 9.67
N ILE A 73 12.42 -3.27 9.06
CA ILE A 73 11.20 -2.94 8.36
C ILE A 73 11.51 -2.73 6.90
N GLY A 74 10.79 -3.44 6.03
CA GLY A 74 10.79 -3.25 4.59
C GLY A 74 9.44 -2.71 4.13
N GLN A 75 9.47 -1.66 3.32
CA GLN A 75 8.26 -1.04 2.75
C GLN A 75 8.30 -1.09 1.23
N ASN A 76 7.16 -1.37 0.61
CA ASN A 76 6.98 -1.49 -0.84
C ASN A 76 8.00 -2.44 -1.51
N LEU A 77 8.20 -3.61 -0.92
CA LEU A 77 9.22 -4.58 -1.34
C LEU A 77 8.94 -5.23 -2.70
N LEU A 78 7.73 -5.14 -3.24
CA LEU A 78 7.40 -5.71 -4.56
C LEU A 78 7.35 -4.65 -5.67
N GLN A 79 7.39 -3.37 -5.33
CA GLN A 79 7.29 -2.29 -6.30
C GLN A 79 8.51 -1.41 -6.29
N SER A 80 9.22 -1.40 -7.40
CA SER A 80 10.37 -0.53 -7.58
C SER A 80 9.92 0.89 -7.93
N HIS A 81 8.86 1.05 -8.71
CA HIS A 81 8.31 2.33 -9.17
C HIS A 81 6.81 2.17 -9.48
N HIS A 82 5.93 2.89 -8.79
CA HIS A 82 4.55 3.12 -9.24
C HIS A 82 4.22 4.61 -9.07
N GLN A 83 3.67 5.20 -10.13
CA GLN A 83 3.13 6.55 -10.11
C GLN A 83 1.72 6.47 -9.52
N GLU A 84 1.59 6.63 -8.20
CA GLU A 84 0.26 6.83 -7.60
C GLU A 84 -0.18 8.26 -7.90
N PHE A 85 -1.29 8.39 -8.63
CA PHE A 85 -1.96 9.64 -9.01
C PHE A 85 -1.13 10.64 -9.83
N ALA A 86 -1.51 10.79 -11.11
CA ALA A 86 -1.39 12.08 -11.77
C ALA A 86 -2.73 12.79 -11.61
N PRO A 87 -2.91 13.71 -10.65
CA PRO A 87 -4.12 14.52 -10.62
C PRO A 87 -4.16 15.37 -11.90
N GLU A 88 -5.09 15.07 -12.80
CA GLU A 88 -5.24 15.80 -14.09
C GLU A 88 -5.59 17.30 -13.88
N LEU A 89 -5.93 17.72 -12.65
CA LEU A 89 -6.41 19.06 -12.33
C LEU A 89 -5.40 19.95 -11.57
N ILE A 90 -4.34 19.39 -10.96
CA ILE A 90 -3.32 20.16 -10.22
C ILE A 90 -1.95 19.52 -10.50
N PRO A 91 -0.93 20.27 -10.95
CA PRO A 91 0.42 19.75 -11.16
C PRO A 91 1.12 19.57 -9.81
N THR A 92 0.67 18.59 -9.01
CA THR A 92 1.42 18.11 -7.87
C THR A 92 2.37 17.01 -8.34
N MET A 93 3.62 17.09 -7.93
CA MET A 93 4.61 16.05 -8.19
C MET A 93 4.03 14.71 -7.68
N PRO A 94 4.03 13.64 -8.49
CA PRO A 94 3.50 12.35 -8.05
C PRO A 94 4.27 11.90 -6.81
N VAL A 95 3.55 11.57 -5.72
CA VAL A 95 4.17 11.02 -4.51
C VAL A 95 4.50 9.58 -4.80
N GLN A 96 5.75 9.36 -5.19
CA GLN A 96 6.27 8.02 -5.37
C GLN A 96 6.63 7.46 -4.00
N ILE A 97 5.88 6.50 -3.48
CA ILE A 97 6.30 5.79 -2.27
C ILE A 97 7.47 4.87 -2.66
N GLN A 98 8.69 5.33 -2.41
CA GLN A 98 9.90 4.59 -2.74
C GLN A 98 10.00 3.31 -1.90
N ARG A 99 10.54 2.26 -2.51
CA ARG A 99 11.00 1.05 -1.82
C ARG A 99 12.02 1.44 -0.76
N GLY A 100 11.80 1.00 0.47
CA GLY A 100 12.67 1.33 1.60
C GLY A 100 12.92 0.14 2.51
N VAL A 101 14.12 0.09 3.09
CA VAL A 101 14.46 -0.84 4.19
C VAL A 101 15.17 -0.04 5.26
N PHE A 102 14.73 -0.17 6.51
CA PHE A 102 15.35 0.51 7.64
C PHE A 102 15.31 -0.35 8.90
N GLY A 103 16.28 -0.11 9.79
CA GLY A 103 16.32 -0.70 11.12
C GLY A 103 15.69 0.23 12.15
N ARG A 104 15.08 -0.35 13.18
CA ARG A 104 14.60 0.38 14.36
C ARG A 104 15.03 -0.34 15.62
N PHE A 105 15.55 0.43 16.56
CA PHE A 105 15.83 -0.01 17.92
C PHE A 105 14.92 0.73 18.90
N THR A 106 14.34 0.04 19.87
CA THR A 106 13.45 0.62 20.88
C THR A 106 13.80 0.09 22.26
N LEU A 107 13.93 1.00 23.23
CA LEU A 107 14.19 0.72 24.63
C LEU A 107 13.12 1.42 25.48
N ARG A 108 12.53 0.69 26.41
CA ARG A 108 11.52 1.20 27.36
C ARG A 108 12.12 1.24 28.77
N PHE A 109 11.82 2.28 29.54
CA PHE A 109 12.31 2.52 30.91
C PHE A 109 11.15 2.66 31.88
#